data_AF-A0A3C0UGP7-F1
#
_entry.id   AF-A0A3C0UGP7-F1
#
_cell.length_a   1.000
_cell.length_b   1.000
_cell.length_c   1.000
_cell.angle_alpha   90.00
_cell.angle_beta   90.00
_cell.angle_gamma   90.00
#
_symmetry.space_group_name_H-M   'P 1'
#
loop_
_entity.id
_entity.type
_entity.pdbx_description
1 polymer ?
#
loop_
_entity_poly.entity_id
_entity_poly.type
_entity_poly.pdbx_seq_one_letter_code
_entity_poly.pdbx_strand_id
1 'polypeptide(L)'
;MFYPKLNSTTLLEVKMREMDGYWQIAEISNLASFVKKLEELETAKLAAINKQTIAEINSAIRLENITITKQSPNRYTKVVAFPSRITFLTPKDIREFQGLITVKTQDGKLLLKDTVTANGTTTPGKVVDMSWSKEVNMFSQSDNLMFNTPADQLVISMEFQRLKFSDGTELKLLDKLP
;
A
#
# COMPACT_ATOMS: atom_id res chain seq x y z
N MET A 1 12.77 18.01 -20.45
CA MET A 1 13.20 16.65 -20.85
C MET A 1 11.95 15.77 -21.01
N PHE A 2 11.84 15.02 -22.11
CA PHE A 2 10.75 14.04 -22.27
C PHE A 2 11.09 12.76 -21.51
N TYR A 3 10.13 12.23 -20.75
CA TYR A 3 10.25 10.99 -19.99
C TYR A 3 9.39 9.90 -20.64
N PRO A 4 9.97 9.00 -21.45
CA PRO A 4 9.22 8.00 -22.22
C PRO A 4 8.34 7.08 -21.36
N LYS A 5 8.84 6.66 -20.19
CA LYS A 5 8.10 5.81 -19.23
C LYS A 5 6.83 6.48 -18.71
N LEU A 6 6.85 7.80 -18.57
CA LEU A 6 5.73 8.61 -18.08
C LEU A 6 4.89 9.19 -19.21
N ASN A 7 5.35 9.08 -20.46
CA ASN A 7 4.81 9.77 -21.64
C ASN A 7 4.52 11.26 -21.35
N SER A 8 5.46 11.94 -20.69
CA SER A 8 5.29 13.32 -20.21
C SER A 8 6.57 14.13 -20.35
N THR A 9 6.42 15.45 -20.50
CA THR A 9 7.54 16.40 -20.51
C THR A 9 7.63 17.09 -19.16
N THR A 10 8.82 17.06 -18.56
CA THR A 10 9.11 17.77 -17.30
C THR A 10 10.25 18.77 -17.49
N LEU A 11 10.25 19.84 -16.68
CA LEU A 11 11.22 20.92 -16.76
C LEU A 11 12.15 20.89 -15.55
N LEU A 12 13.45 20.74 -15.80
CA LEU A 12 14.50 20.92 -14.80
C LEU A 12 15.19 22.25 -15.09
N GLU A 13 15.19 23.14 -14.11
CA GLU A 13 15.77 24.48 -14.23
C GLU A 13 17.15 24.48 -13.58
N VAL A 14 18.17 24.84 -14.37
CA VAL A 14 19.56 24.92 -13.93
C VAL A 14 20.10 26.32 -14.14
N LYS A 15 20.82 26.84 -13.14
CA LYS A 15 21.67 28.02 -13.33
C LYS A 15 23.06 27.54 -13.68
N MET A 16 23.65 28.14 -14.69
CA MET A 16 24.99 27.81 -15.14
C MET A 16 25.91 29.01 -14.98
N ARG A 17 27.20 28.75 -14.73
CA ARG A 17 28.26 29.75 -14.77
C ARG A 17 29.31 29.34 -15.78
N GLU A 18 29.84 30.31 -16.50
CA GLU A 18 30.97 30.08 -17.41
C GLU A 18 32.27 30.11 -16.60
N MET A 19 33.11 29.10 -16.78
CA MET A 19 34.41 28.98 -16.12
C MET A 19 35.39 28.30 -17.08
N ASP A 20 36.50 29.00 -17.39
CA ASP A 20 37.55 28.54 -18.31
C ASP A 20 37.04 28.10 -19.70
N GLY A 21 36.03 28.81 -20.22
CA GLY A 21 35.41 28.50 -21.52
C GLY A 21 34.40 27.35 -21.50
N TYR A 22 34.05 26.81 -20.32
CA TYR A 22 33.04 25.78 -20.15
C TYR A 22 31.88 26.25 -19.28
N TRP A 23 30.67 25.81 -19.64
CA TRP A 23 29.49 26.00 -18.79
C TRP A 23 29.43 24.93 -17.70
N GLN A 24 29.42 25.36 -16.44
CA GLN A 24 29.26 24.50 -15.28
C GLN A 24 27.91 24.76 -14.60
N ILE A 25 27.24 23.69 -14.14
CA ILE A 25 26.02 23.83 -13.33
C ILE A 25 26.41 24.44 -11.98
N ALA A 26 25.83 25.60 -11.67
CA ALA A 26 26.01 26.29 -10.40
C ALA A 26 24.89 25.95 -9.41
N GLU A 27 23.67 25.73 -9.89
CA GLU A 27 22.49 25.51 -9.04
C GLU A 27 21.38 24.77 -9.82
N ILE A 28 20.59 23.95 -9.13
CA ILE A 28 19.33 23.41 -9.65
C ILE A 28 18.19 24.14 -8.93
N SER A 29 17.49 25.02 -9.65
CA SER A 29 16.54 25.97 -9.06
C SER A 29 15.23 25.33 -8.60
N ASN A 30 14.87 24.17 -9.19
CA ASN A 30 13.54 23.57 -9.00
C ASN A 30 13.58 22.08 -8.64
N LEU A 31 14.69 21.57 -8.08
CA LEU A 31 14.89 20.13 -7.86
C LEU A 31 13.75 19.48 -7.05
N ALA A 32 13.34 20.09 -5.93
CA ALA A 32 12.30 19.55 -5.06
C ALA A 32 10.94 19.43 -5.79
N SER A 33 10.52 20.49 -6.50
CA SER A 33 9.29 20.47 -7.30
C SER A 33 9.37 19.50 -8.47
N PHE A 34 10.55 19.37 -9.07
CA PHE A 34 10.78 18.45 -10.18
C PHE A 34 10.63 16.99 -9.73
N VAL A 35 11.27 16.59 -8.63
CA VAL A 35 11.16 15.25 -8.05
C VAL A 35 9.71 14.95 -7.66
N LYS A 36 9.05 15.88 -6.95
CA LYS A 36 7.63 15.74 -6.61
C LYS A 36 6.75 15.51 -7.85
N LYS A 37 7.02 16.25 -8.94
CA LYS A 37 6.25 16.10 -10.18
C LYS A 37 6.46 14.73 -10.83
N LEU A 38 7.68 14.19 -10.78
CA LEU A 38 7.96 12.85 -11.27
C LEU A 38 7.19 11.79 -10.46
N GLU A 39 7.20 11.89 -9.14
CA GLU A 39 6.47 10.99 -8.24
C GLU A 39 4.95 11.03 -8.51
N GLU A 40 4.38 12.22 -8.71
CA GLU A 40 2.97 12.39 -9.05
C GLU A 40 2.61 11.73 -10.39
N LEU A 41 3.45 11.92 -11.41
CA LEU A 41 3.25 11.34 -12.74
C LEU A 41 3.38 9.81 -12.71
N GLU A 42 4.35 9.29 -11.98
CA GLU A 42 4.54 7.85 -11.81
C GLU A 42 3.34 7.22 -11.10
N THR A 43 2.90 7.82 -9.99
CA THR A 43 1.73 7.38 -9.23
C THR A 43 0.48 7.37 -10.10
N ALA A 44 0.23 8.44 -10.85
CA ALA A 44 -0.93 8.54 -11.75
C ALA A 44 -0.88 7.50 -12.87
N LYS A 45 0.31 7.27 -13.45
CA LYS A 45 0.49 6.28 -14.51
C LYS A 45 0.30 4.85 -13.99
N LEU A 46 0.83 4.54 -12.80
CA LEU A 46 0.61 3.26 -12.15
C LEU A 46 -0.86 3.01 -11.85
N ALA A 47 -1.57 4.00 -11.30
CA ALA A 47 -3.00 3.91 -11.05
C ALA A 47 -3.78 3.65 -12.36
N ALA A 48 -3.39 4.29 -13.47
CA ALA A 48 -4.02 4.07 -14.77
C ALA A 48 -3.79 2.64 -15.30
N ILE A 49 -2.57 2.11 -15.17
CA ILE A 49 -2.24 0.74 -15.59
C ILE A 49 -2.97 -0.29 -14.72
N ASN A 50 -2.96 -0.09 -13.40
CA ASN A 50 -3.56 -1.00 -12.44
C ASN A 50 -5.09 -0.94 -12.41
N LYS A 51 -5.73 0.06 -13.03
CA LYS A 51 -7.18 0.30 -12.94
C LYS A 51 -8.01 -0.95 -13.26
N GLN A 52 -7.66 -1.67 -14.33
CA GLN A 52 -8.36 -2.89 -14.72
C GLN A 52 -8.13 -4.02 -13.73
N THR A 53 -6.88 -4.25 -13.32
CA THR A 53 -6.55 -5.28 -12.33
C THR A 53 -7.20 -5.02 -10.98
N ILE A 54 -7.30 -3.77 -10.54
CA ILE A 54 -8.04 -3.39 -9.32
C ILE A 54 -9.52 -3.76 -9.46
N ALA A 55 -10.14 -3.45 -10.61
CA ALA A 55 -11.54 -3.80 -10.84
C ALA A 55 -11.75 -5.33 -10.82
N GLU A 56 -10.84 -6.08 -11.43
CA GLU A 56 -10.89 -7.55 -11.43
C GLU A 56 -10.68 -8.14 -10.02
N ILE A 57 -9.71 -7.63 -9.25
CA ILE A 57 -9.51 -8.00 -7.85
C ILE A 57 -10.77 -7.73 -7.03
N ASN A 58 -11.34 -6.52 -7.12
CA ASN A 58 -12.53 -6.14 -6.36
C ASN A 58 -13.79 -6.93 -6.77
N SER A 59 -13.83 -7.45 -8.00
CA SER A 59 -14.88 -8.36 -8.45
C SER A 59 -14.73 -9.79 -7.92
N ALA A 60 -13.51 -10.17 -7.53
CA ALA A 60 -13.18 -11.52 -7.07
C ALA A 60 -13.18 -11.66 -5.55
N ILE A 61 -12.77 -10.63 -4.83
CA ILE A 61 -12.63 -10.63 -3.36
C ILE A 61 -13.08 -9.28 -2.79
N ARG A 62 -13.74 -9.32 -1.63
CA ARG A 62 -14.20 -8.11 -0.95
C ARG A 62 -13.94 -8.19 0.54
N LEU A 63 -13.44 -7.09 1.09
CA LEU A 63 -13.36 -6.88 2.52
C LEU A 63 -14.71 -6.34 3.00
N GLU A 64 -15.41 -7.10 3.84
CA GLU A 64 -16.67 -6.65 4.45
C GLU A 64 -16.39 -5.75 5.65
N ASN A 65 -15.38 -6.13 6.45
CA ASN A 65 -15.02 -5.42 7.67
C ASN A 65 -13.57 -5.71 8.04
N ILE A 66 -12.93 -4.72 8.65
CA ILE A 66 -11.67 -4.88 9.38
C ILE A 66 -11.75 -4.08 10.68
N THR A 67 -11.28 -4.67 11.77
CA THR A 67 -11.17 -4.03 13.08
C THR A 67 -9.74 -4.09 13.58
N ILE A 68 -9.47 -3.43 14.70
CA ILE A 68 -8.24 -3.58 15.46
C ILE A 68 -8.57 -4.06 16.88
N THR A 69 -7.88 -5.09 17.33
CA THR A 69 -7.92 -5.55 18.73
C THR A 69 -6.52 -5.48 19.33
N LYS A 70 -6.46 -5.28 20.64
CA LYS A 70 -5.23 -4.94 21.36
C LYS A 70 -5.13 -5.79 22.59
N GLN A 71 -3.98 -6.43 22.77
CA GLN A 71 -3.77 -7.36 23.86
C GLN A 71 -2.40 -7.11 24.48
N SER A 72 -2.31 -7.30 25.79
CA SER A 72 -1.05 -7.37 26.52
C SER A 72 -0.95 -8.76 27.15
N PRO A 73 -0.52 -9.80 26.39
CA PRO A 73 -0.49 -11.17 26.90
C PRO A 73 0.33 -11.32 28.18
N ASN A 74 1.33 -10.45 28.38
CA ASN A 74 2.10 -10.34 29.60
C ASN A 74 2.60 -8.88 29.76
N ARG A 75 3.43 -8.63 30.79
CA ARG A 75 3.94 -7.27 31.11
C ARG A 75 4.91 -6.68 30.08
N TYR A 76 5.48 -7.49 29.19
CA TYR A 76 6.50 -7.11 28.24
C TYR A 76 6.01 -7.13 26.78
N THR A 77 5.04 -7.99 26.49
CA THR A 77 4.54 -8.19 25.13
C THR A 77 3.21 -7.46 24.96
N LYS A 78 3.13 -6.65 23.91
CA LYS A 78 1.91 -6.02 23.42
C LYS A 78 1.67 -6.48 22.00
N VAL A 79 0.43 -6.83 21.67
CA VAL A 79 0.04 -7.34 20.36
C VAL A 79 -1.14 -6.53 19.84
N VAL A 80 -1.09 -6.15 18.56
CA VAL A 80 -2.25 -5.70 17.82
C VAL A 80 -2.66 -6.78 16.84
N ALA A 81 -3.97 -7.01 16.72
CA ALA A 81 -4.54 -7.92 15.74
C ALA A 81 -5.59 -7.20 14.90
N PHE A 82 -5.81 -7.73 13.70
CA PHE A 82 -6.67 -7.18 12.66
C PHE A 82 -7.71 -8.22 12.25
N PRO A 83 -8.73 -8.49 13.10
CA PRO A 83 -9.84 -9.33 12.72
C PRO A 83 -10.54 -8.72 11.51
N SER A 84 -10.73 -9.53 10.49
CA SER A 84 -11.23 -9.11 9.19
C SER A 84 -12.22 -10.14 8.67
N ARG A 85 -13.30 -9.64 8.05
CA ARG A 85 -14.30 -10.46 7.40
C ARG A 85 -14.21 -10.27 5.90
N ILE A 86 -14.01 -11.36 5.17
CA ILE A 86 -13.73 -11.34 3.73
C ILE A 86 -14.70 -12.24 3.01
N THR A 87 -15.24 -11.76 1.90
CA THR A 87 -16.11 -12.52 0.99
C THR A 87 -15.36 -12.82 -0.31
N PHE A 88 -15.40 -14.07 -0.75
CA PHE A 88 -14.88 -14.48 -2.05
C PHE A 88 -16.03 -14.53 -3.06
N LEU A 89 -16.00 -13.66 -4.05
CA LEU A 89 -17.10 -13.42 -5.00
C LEU A 89 -16.90 -14.16 -6.32
N THR A 90 -15.66 -14.52 -6.65
CA THR A 90 -15.32 -15.24 -7.87
C THR A 90 -15.72 -16.72 -7.80
N PRO A 91 -16.16 -17.34 -8.91
CA PRO A 91 -16.31 -18.79 -9.01
C PRO A 91 -14.97 -19.53 -9.10
N LYS A 92 -13.86 -18.82 -9.36
CA LYS A 92 -12.51 -19.41 -9.37
C LYS A 92 -11.95 -19.50 -7.96
N ASP A 93 -11.56 -20.70 -7.54
CA ASP A 93 -10.88 -20.90 -6.27
C ASP A 93 -9.59 -20.06 -6.18
N ILE A 94 -9.54 -19.13 -5.24
CA ILE A 94 -8.32 -18.43 -4.83
C ILE A 94 -7.56 -19.35 -3.87
N ARG A 95 -6.26 -19.54 -4.12
CA ARG A 95 -5.32 -20.33 -3.30
C ARG A 95 -4.48 -19.48 -2.36
N GLU A 96 -4.20 -18.26 -2.79
CA GLU A 96 -3.38 -17.31 -2.06
C GLU A 96 -3.83 -15.90 -2.39
N PHE A 97 -3.85 -15.01 -1.41
CA PHE A 97 -4.01 -13.58 -1.65
C PHE A 97 -3.08 -12.76 -0.76
N GLN A 98 -2.76 -11.57 -1.23
CA GLN A 98 -2.03 -10.56 -0.47
C GLN A 98 -2.89 -9.31 -0.30
N GLY A 99 -2.90 -8.78 0.92
CA GLY A 99 -3.58 -7.54 1.28
C GLY A 99 -2.60 -6.56 1.93
N LEU A 100 -2.84 -5.27 1.75
CA LEU A 100 -2.10 -4.20 2.39
C LEU A 100 -2.96 -3.60 3.50
N ILE A 101 -2.61 -3.87 4.75
CA ILE A 101 -3.25 -3.24 5.91
C ILE A 101 -2.66 -1.85 6.08
N THR A 102 -3.53 -0.85 6.17
CA THR A 102 -3.17 0.52 6.48
C THR A 102 -3.90 0.96 7.74
N VAL A 103 -3.16 1.51 8.70
CA VAL A 103 -3.72 2.12 9.91
C VAL A 103 -3.27 3.57 9.97
N LYS A 104 -4.24 4.47 10.09
CA LYS A 104 -4.03 5.91 10.28
C LYS A 104 -4.78 6.37 11.52
N THR A 105 -4.32 7.46 12.12
CA THR A 105 -5.17 8.27 13.01
C THR A 105 -6.26 8.99 12.20
N GLN A 106 -7.29 9.51 12.88
CA GLN A 106 -8.36 10.28 12.23
C GLN A 106 -7.87 11.53 11.47
N ASP A 107 -6.78 12.17 11.93
CA ASP A 107 -6.14 13.30 11.23
C ASP A 107 -5.26 12.85 10.03
N GLY A 108 -5.20 11.55 9.74
CA GLY A 108 -4.57 10.99 8.55
C GLY A 108 -3.10 10.60 8.72
N LYS A 109 -2.50 10.75 9.90
CA LYS A 109 -1.11 10.31 10.16
C LYS A 109 -1.01 8.79 10.02
N LEU A 110 -0.09 8.34 9.18
CA LEU A 110 0.18 6.92 8.95
C LEU A 110 0.89 6.30 10.17
N LEU A 111 0.29 5.24 10.72
CA LEU A 111 0.85 4.47 11.84
C LEU A 111 1.36 3.10 11.39
N LEU A 112 0.65 2.45 10.48
CA LEU A 112 1.03 1.16 9.92
C LEU A 112 0.71 1.10 8.44
N LYS A 113 1.62 0.50 7.68
CA LYS A 113 1.41 0.05 6.31
C LYS A 113 2.14 -1.28 6.17
N ASP A 114 1.41 -2.38 6.13
CA ASP A 114 2.01 -3.72 6.16
C ASP A 114 1.30 -4.69 5.22
N THR A 115 2.08 -5.54 4.56
CA THR A 115 1.56 -6.53 3.61
C THR A 115 1.35 -7.85 4.32
N VAL A 116 0.12 -8.35 4.25
CA VAL A 116 -0.25 -9.64 4.81
C VAL A 116 -0.56 -10.63 3.69
N THR A 117 -0.24 -11.89 3.92
CA THR A 117 -0.53 -12.99 3.00
C THR A 117 -1.43 -14.01 3.68
N ALA A 118 -2.35 -14.59 2.91
CA ALA A 118 -3.17 -15.70 3.33
C ALA A 118 -3.08 -16.82 2.29
N ASN A 119 -2.95 -18.05 2.78
CA ASN A 119 -2.95 -19.27 1.97
C ASN A 119 -4.17 -20.11 2.34
N GLY A 120 -4.77 -20.75 1.35
CA GLY A 120 -5.90 -21.66 1.56
C GLY A 120 -6.83 -21.69 0.34
N THR A 121 -7.55 -22.79 0.17
CA THR A 121 -8.56 -22.88 -0.89
C THR A 121 -9.83 -22.19 -0.43
N THR A 122 -10.21 -21.15 -1.15
CA THR A 122 -11.46 -20.42 -0.90
C THR A 122 -12.62 -21.14 -1.60
N THR A 123 -13.79 -21.20 -0.98
CA THR A 123 -15.01 -21.63 -1.68
C THR A 123 -15.76 -20.39 -2.15
N PRO A 124 -16.15 -20.31 -3.43
CA PRO A 124 -16.97 -19.21 -3.95
C PRO A 124 -18.20 -18.91 -3.09
N GLY A 125 -18.49 -17.63 -2.90
CA GLY A 125 -19.65 -17.13 -2.16
C GLY A 125 -19.55 -17.24 -0.63
N LYS A 126 -18.49 -17.82 -0.08
CA LYS A 126 -18.32 -17.91 1.38
C LYS A 126 -17.69 -16.65 1.96
N VAL A 127 -18.19 -16.31 3.13
CA VAL A 127 -17.59 -15.34 4.04
C VAL A 127 -16.63 -16.08 4.96
N VAL A 128 -15.42 -15.56 5.12
CA VAL A 128 -14.40 -16.11 6.00
C VAL A 128 -13.91 -15.02 6.94
N ASP A 129 -13.86 -15.36 8.23
CA ASP A 129 -13.22 -14.52 9.23
C ASP A 129 -11.73 -14.89 9.30
N MET A 130 -10.87 -13.89 9.17
CA MET A 130 -9.41 -14.01 9.24
C MET A 130 -8.85 -13.00 10.23
N SER A 131 -7.67 -13.27 10.79
CA SER A 131 -7.01 -12.31 11.67
C SER A 131 -5.51 -12.33 11.41
N TRP A 132 -4.95 -11.16 11.22
CA TRP A 132 -3.50 -10.95 11.19
C TRP A 132 -3.08 -10.24 12.47
N SER A 133 -1.87 -10.49 12.94
CA SER A 133 -1.38 -9.85 14.16
C SER A 133 0.09 -9.51 14.05
N LYS A 134 0.49 -8.47 14.75
CA LYS A 134 1.90 -8.14 14.97
C LYS A 134 2.15 -7.79 16.42
N GLU A 135 3.35 -8.13 16.88
CA GLU A 135 3.87 -7.58 18.13
C GLU A 135 4.16 -6.09 17.96
N VAL A 136 3.89 -5.32 19.01
CA VAL A 136 4.15 -3.89 19.09
C VAL A 136 5.63 -3.70 19.42
N ASN A 137 6.37 -3.09 18.51
CA ASN A 137 7.75 -2.72 18.79
C ASN A 137 7.78 -1.54 19.78
N MET A 138 8.28 -1.79 21.00
CA MET A 138 8.33 -0.78 22.06
C MET A 138 9.18 0.45 21.72
N PHE A 139 10.09 0.36 20.76
CA PHE A 139 10.91 1.49 20.30
C PHE A 139 10.29 2.25 19.13
N SER A 140 9.24 1.70 18.50
CA SER A 140 8.52 2.36 17.42
C SER A 140 7.46 3.31 17.99
N GLN A 141 7.62 4.61 17.75
CA GLN A 141 6.61 5.60 18.15
C GLN A 141 5.26 5.32 17.49
N SER A 142 5.26 4.92 16.21
CA SER A 142 4.03 4.60 15.48
C SER A 142 3.32 3.37 16.04
N ASP A 143 4.06 2.32 16.40
CA ASP A 143 3.48 1.11 17.00
C ASP A 143 2.88 1.41 18.37
N ASN A 144 3.61 2.15 19.22
CA ASN A 144 3.12 2.57 20.52
C ASN A 144 1.88 3.46 20.40
N LEU A 145 1.90 4.42 19.48
CA LEU A 145 0.76 5.30 19.23
C LEU A 145 -0.45 4.51 18.75
N MET A 146 -0.27 3.59 17.80
CA MET A 146 -1.32 2.69 17.33
C MET A 146 -1.90 1.86 18.48
N PHE A 147 -1.05 1.29 19.35
CA PHE A 147 -1.50 0.49 20.48
C PHE A 147 -2.25 1.33 21.52
N ASN A 148 -1.79 2.54 21.84
CA ASN A 148 -2.39 3.35 22.90
C ASN A 148 -3.61 4.18 22.45
N THR A 149 -3.78 4.46 21.15
CA THR A 149 -4.89 5.27 20.62
C THR A 149 -6.20 4.48 20.58
N PRO A 150 -7.33 4.95 21.15
CA PRO A 150 -8.62 4.25 21.07
C PRO A 150 -8.99 3.80 19.64
N ALA A 151 -9.64 2.64 19.50
CA ALA A 151 -9.89 2.04 18.18
C ALA A 151 -10.81 2.89 17.29
N ASP A 152 -11.76 3.61 17.88
CA ASP A 152 -12.66 4.57 17.22
C ASP A 152 -11.94 5.84 16.72
N GLN A 153 -10.72 6.09 17.20
CA GLN A 153 -9.84 7.17 16.74
C GLN A 153 -8.83 6.72 15.67
N LEU A 154 -8.96 5.48 15.18
CA LEU A 154 -8.15 4.91 14.12
C LEU A 154 -8.99 4.62 12.88
N VAL A 155 -8.41 4.90 11.72
CA VAL A 155 -8.95 4.52 10.42
C VAL A 155 -8.13 3.33 9.93
N ILE A 156 -8.79 2.19 9.76
CA ILE A 156 -8.16 0.94 9.34
C ILE A 156 -8.76 0.53 8.01
N SER A 157 -7.91 0.14 7.06
CA SER A 157 -8.32 -0.39 5.78
C SER A 157 -7.42 -1.55 5.36
N MET A 158 -7.94 -2.38 4.46
CA MET A 158 -7.14 -3.35 3.72
C MET A 158 -7.46 -3.25 2.24
N GLU A 159 -6.42 -3.20 1.43
CA GLU A 159 -6.51 -3.22 -0.04
C GLU A 159 -5.86 -4.49 -0.57
N PHE A 160 -6.58 -5.28 -1.35
CA PHE A 160 -6.03 -6.48 -1.96
C PHE A 160 -5.10 -6.12 -3.11
N GLN A 161 -3.89 -6.68 -3.09
CA GLN A 161 -2.83 -6.37 -4.06
C GLN A 161 -2.58 -7.51 -5.04
N ARG A 162 -2.88 -8.74 -4.63
CA ARG A 162 -2.59 -9.93 -5.43
C ARG A 162 -3.54 -11.07 -5.10
N LEU A 163 -3.99 -11.78 -6.13
CA LEU A 163 -4.75 -13.03 -6.03
C LEU A 163 -4.08 -14.08 -6.91
N LYS A 164 -3.86 -15.28 -6.36
CA LYS A 164 -3.40 -16.45 -7.10
C LYS A 164 -4.50 -17.50 -7.08
N PHE A 165 -4.92 -17.93 -8.27
CA PHE A 165 -5.99 -18.90 -8.43
C PHE A 165 -5.47 -20.34 -8.50
N SER A 166 -6.35 -21.32 -8.30
CA SER A 166 -6.05 -22.75 -8.41
C SER A 166 -5.61 -23.18 -9.81
N ASP A 167 -6.00 -22.46 -10.86
CA ASP A 167 -5.59 -22.70 -12.25
C ASP A 167 -4.18 -22.17 -12.56
N GLY A 168 -3.49 -21.58 -11.57
CA GLY A 168 -2.16 -20.99 -11.70
C GLY A 168 -2.15 -19.55 -12.21
N THR A 169 -3.30 -19.01 -12.63
CA THR A 169 -3.39 -17.60 -13.04
C THR A 169 -3.30 -16.65 -11.84
N GLU A 170 -2.92 -15.40 -12.12
CA GLU A 170 -2.67 -14.40 -11.10
C GLU A 170 -3.20 -13.03 -11.52
N LEU A 171 -3.81 -12.32 -10.58
CA LEU A 171 -4.02 -10.88 -10.64
C LEU A 171 -3.06 -10.23 -9.67
N LYS A 172 -2.27 -9.25 -10.13
CA LYS A 172 -1.30 -8.56 -9.28
C LYS A 172 -1.16 -7.11 -9.70
N LEU A 173 -1.24 -6.21 -8.73
CA LEU A 173 -0.97 -4.79 -8.93
C LEU A 173 0.53 -4.57 -9.15
N LEU A 174 0.86 -3.69 -10.10
CA LEU A 174 2.24 -3.22 -10.28
C LEU A 174 2.60 -2.23 -9.17
N ASP A 175 3.78 -2.43 -8.59
CA ASP A 175 4.40 -1.57 -7.57
C ASP A 175 5.28 -0.48 -8.19
N LYS A 176 5.74 -0.69 -9.43
CA LYS A 176 6.57 0.23 -10.20
C LYS A 176 6.24 0.16 -11.69
N LEU A 177 6.55 1.22 -12.43
CA LEU A 177 6.36 1.22 -13.87
C LEU A 177 7.30 0.20 -14.55
N PRO A 178 6.82 -0.54 -15.57
CA PRO A 178 7.66 -1.47 -16.33
C PRO A 178 8.82 -0.76 -17.07
#